data_AF-A0A0G1IKS8-F1
#
_entry.id   AF-A0A0G1IKS8-F1
#
_cell.length_a   1.000
_cell.length_b   1.000
_cell.length_c   1.000
_cell.angle_alpha   90.00
_cell.angle_beta   90.00
_cell.angle_gamma   90.00
#
_symmetry.space_group_name_H-M   'P 1'
#
loop_
_entity.id
_entity.type
_entity.pdbx_description
1 polymer ?
#
loop_
_entity_poly.entity_id
_entity_poly.type
_entity_poly.pdbx_seq_one_letter_code
_entity_poly.pdbx_strand_id
1 'polypeptide(L)'
;MSSVTSTAILQLDSNSKGFLLPRMTTAERDAISNPSTGLLIYNTTQNKINRWDGIEWGEVGGVGWAANGNDIYNTNSANVGIGTGTSTLSYKLDILGGLRTTATSTFSGRVGIGIATPLESLQVNGNIKLTSTGAGYILPNSAGGCSKIYVDTNAEIRSSPVDCTTGAFSGLEVYSSGYRWAGGSYSASCEDYRLASGYNNEGNGVYWIDPNGGSSADVFRVFCEMTTDGGGWTFFAHVNNNYVGSTLFTANVGTYRTDRSDDNTTYSLGASILPYISHTEMMVTLDMSDPALADVANKLVYFQYTVGNLGFNYGPVPCSGLVAFNYRITLTGPWSSGGNSTYCNTVGWYTYNVSAQYLVLFNNGSTYANYWGAGIGGDNTWYHDGWYYVR
;
A
#
# COMPACT_ATOMS: atom_id res chain seq x y z
N MET A 1 10.75 -49.77 -57.78
CA MET A 1 10.70 -50.81 -56.73
C MET A 1 11.15 -50.16 -55.45
N SER A 2 10.31 -50.17 -54.41
CA SER A 2 10.72 -49.77 -53.06
C SER A 2 11.92 -50.63 -52.68
N SER A 3 13.06 -50.01 -52.32
CA SER A 3 14.21 -50.74 -51.82
C SER A 3 13.84 -51.30 -50.46
N VAL A 4 13.75 -52.62 -50.35
CA VAL A 4 13.49 -53.28 -49.07
C VAL A 4 14.58 -52.89 -48.09
N THR A 5 14.18 -52.48 -46.88
CA THR A 5 15.11 -52.08 -45.83
C THR A 5 15.88 -53.30 -45.35
N SER A 6 17.21 -53.30 -45.48
CA SER A 6 18.06 -54.47 -45.18
C SER A 6 18.05 -54.92 -43.70
N THR A 7 17.44 -54.13 -42.82
CA THR A 7 17.30 -54.42 -41.39
C THR A 7 15.91 -54.92 -41.01
N ALA A 8 14.94 -54.98 -41.94
CA ALA A 8 13.57 -55.40 -41.66
C ALA A 8 13.39 -56.90 -41.95
N ILE A 9 12.94 -57.66 -40.95
CA ILE A 9 12.50 -59.06 -41.14
C ILE A 9 11.18 -59.10 -41.94
N LEU A 10 10.33 -58.06 -41.81
CA LEU A 10 9.08 -57.91 -42.53
C LEU A 10 8.87 -56.43 -42.90
N GLN A 11 8.71 -56.15 -44.19
CA GLN A 11 8.31 -54.85 -44.73
C GLN A 11 7.06 -55.04 -45.59
N LEU A 12 6.02 -54.25 -45.33
CA LEU A 12 4.77 -54.26 -46.08
C LEU A 12 4.56 -52.87 -46.70
N ASP A 13 4.82 -52.76 -48.00
CA ASP A 13 4.66 -51.52 -48.73
C ASP A 13 3.26 -51.43 -49.35
N SER A 14 2.46 -50.48 -48.88
CA SER A 14 1.20 -50.11 -49.53
C SER A 14 0.92 -48.63 -49.32
N ASN A 15 0.41 -47.97 -50.36
CA ASN A 15 -0.07 -46.58 -50.30
C ASN A 15 -1.59 -46.49 -50.04
N SER A 16 -2.27 -47.64 -49.94
CA SER A 16 -3.74 -47.72 -49.91
C SER A 16 -4.29 -48.75 -48.94
N LYS A 17 -3.45 -49.62 -48.35
CA LYS A 17 -3.83 -50.63 -47.36
C LYS A 17 -3.01 -50.44 -46.09
N GLY A 18 -3.60 -50.78 -44.95
CA GLY A 18 -2.91 -50.84 -43.66
C GLY A 18 -2.63 -52.28 -43.21
N PHE A 19 -2.01 -52.43 -42.05
CA PHE A 19 -1.84 -53.70 -41.36
C PHE A 19 -2.84 -53.80 -40.21
N LEU A 20 -3.72 -54.80 -40.24
CA LEU A 20 -4.60 -55.12 -39.12
C LEU A 20 -3.88 -56.04 -38.15
N LEU A 21 -3.59 -55.53 -36.95
CA LEU A 21 -3.12 -56.34 -35.83
C LEU A 21 -4.17 -57.39 -35.42
N PRO A 22 -3.76 -58.49 -34.76
CA PRO A 22 -4.71 -59.41 -34.12
C PRO A 22 -5.70 -58.63 -33.23
N ARG A 23 -7.00 -58.85 -33.46
CA ARG A 23 -8.09 -58.13 -32.80
C ARG A 23 -8.76 -59.05 -31.80
N MET A 24 -8.92 -58.59 -30.57
CA MET A 24 -9.56 -59.35 -29.49
C MET A 24 -10.11 -58.41 -28.42
N THR A 25 -11.04 -58.91 -27.61
CA THR A 25 -11.57 -58.20 -26.43
C THR A 25 -10.56 -58.16 -25.28
N THR A 26 -10.80 -57.32 -24.28
CA THR A 26 -9.97 -57.30 -23.05
C THR A 26 -9.92 -58.68 -22.38
N ALA A 27 -11.05 -59.40 -22.32
CA ALA A 27 -11.11 -60.72 -21.70
C ALA A 27 -10.27 -61.77 -22.46
N GLU A 28 -10.32 -61.76 -23.79
CA GLU A 28 -9.52 -62.66 -24.63
C GLU A 28 -8.02 -62.32 -24.56
N ARG A 29 -7.67 -61.03 -24.48
CA ARG A 29 -6.30 -60.56 -24.27
C ARG A 29 -5.74 -61.06 -22.93
N ASP A 30 -6.53 -60.94 -21.87
CA ASP A 30 -6.13 -61.35 -20.52
C ASP A 30 -6.07 -62.87 -20.35
N ALA A 31 -6.73 -63.62 -21.25
CA ALA A 31 -6.63 -65.08 -21.32
C ALA A 31 -5.34 -65.58 -22.03
N ILE A 32 -4.55 -64.71 -22.66
CA ILE A 32 -3.28 -65.10 -23.27
C ILE A 32 -2.31 -65.51 -22.16
N SER A 33 -1.97 -66.80 -22.14
CA SER A 33 -1.00 -67.35 -21.18
C SER A 33 0.43 -67.05 -21.63
N ASN A 34 1.27 -66.51 -20.73
CA ASN A 34 2.68 -66.21 -20.97
C ASN A 34 2.95 -65.38 -22.25
N PRO A 35 2.31 -64.21 -22.43
CA PRO A 35 2.55 -63.37 -23.61
C PRO A 35 4.02 -62.95 -23.71
N SER A 36 4.56 -62.93 -24.93
CA SER A 36 5.93 -62.49 -25.17
C SER A 36 6.05 -60.97 -25.05
N THR A 37 7.12 -60.47 -24.41
CA THR A 37 7.41 -59.03 -24.32
C THR A 37 7.45 -58.38 -25.71
N GLY A 38 6.70 -57.31 -25.89
CA GLY A 38 6.55 -56.63 -27.18
C GLY A 38 5.41 -57.15 -28.05
N LEU A 39 4.62 -58.14 -27.60
CA LEU A 39 3.43 -58.60 -28.31
C LEU A 39 2.43 -57.44 -28.47
N LEU A 40 1.98 -57.21 -29.71
CA LEU A 40 1.05 -56.15 -30.08
C LEU A 40 -0.29 -56.73 -30.51
N ILE A 41 -1.38 -56.20 -29.96
CA ILE A 41 -2.75 -56.53 -30.33
C ILE A 41 -3.59 -55.26 -30.45
N TYR A 42 -4.72 -55.33 -31.15
CA TYR A 42 -5.76 -54.30 -31.10
C TYR A 42 -6.89 -54.76 -30.18
N ASN A 43 -7.05 -54.09 -29.04
CA ASN A 43 -8.12 -54.36 -28.08
C ASN A 43 -9.42 -53.72 -28.59
N THR A 44 -10.40 -54.55 -28.93
CA THR A 44 -11.69 -54.12 -29.47
C THR A 44 -12.64 -53.58 -28.42
N THR A 45 -12.44 -53.90 -27.14
CA THR A 45 -13.20 -53.34 -26.03
C THR A 45 -12.74 -51.91 -25.74
N GLN A 46 -11.43 -51.67 -25.70
CA GLN A 46 -10.84 -50.36 -25.42
C GLN A 46 -10.69 -49.47 -26.68
N ASN A 47 -10.75 -50.07 -27.87
CA ASN A 47 -10.44 -49.41 -29.15
C ASN A 47 -9.04 -48.82 -29.21
N LYS A 48 -8.04 -49.57 -28.71
CA LYS A 48 -6.64 -49.15 -28.62
C LYS A 48 -5.72 -50.29 -29.02
N ILE A 49 -4.52 -49.94 -29.49
CA ILE A 49 -3.43 -50.92 -29.58
C ILE A 49 -2.92 -51.16 -28.15
N ASN A 50 -2.76 -52.42 -27.75
CA ASN A 50 -2.09 -52.78 -26.52
C ASN A 50 -0.76 -53.48 -26.83
N ARG A 51 0.21 -53.28 -25.95
CA ARG A 51 1.53 -53.91 -25.94
C ARG A 51 1.74 -54.61 -24.61
N TRP A 52 2.17 -55.87 -24.63
CA TRP A 52 2.68 -56.52 -23.42
C TRP A 52 4.10 -56.03 -23.15
N ASP A 53 4.36 -55.49 -21.95
CA ASP A 53 5.69 -54.98 -21.58
C ASP A 53 6.59 -55.98 -20.85
N GLY A 54 6.04 -57.16 -20.52
CA GLY A 54 6.69 -58.19 -19.71
C GLY A 54 6.04 -58.36 -18.33
N ILE A 55 5.27 -57.38 -17.87
CA ILE A 55 4.63 -57.32 -16.56
C ILE A 55 3.12 -57.10 -16.72
N GLU A 56 2.71 -56.15 -17.55
CA GLU A 56 1.31 -55.82 -17.80
C GLU A 56 1.03 -55.42 -19.27
N TRP A 57 -0.26 -55.35 -19.60
CA TRP A 57 -0.73 -54.83 -20.88
C TRP A 57 -0.84 -53.30 -20.83
N GLY A 58 0.06 -52.61 -21.52
CA GLY A 58 0.03 -51.16 -21.69
C GLY A 58 -0.64 -50.74 -23.01
N GLU A 59 -1.19 -49.53 -23.06
CA GLU A 59 -1.69 -48.94 -24.30
C GLU A 59 -0.55 -48.33 -25.13
N VAL A 60 -0.61 -48.48 -26.45
CA VAL A 60 0.34 -47.85 -27.38
C VAL A 60 -0.25 -46.53 -27.87
N GLY A 61 0.35 -45.43 -27.43
CA GLY A 61 -0.12 -44.06 -27.64
C GLY A 61 -0.04 -43.30 -26.31
N GLY A 62 0.55 -42.10 -26.31
CA GLY A 62 0.87 -41.37 -25.06
C GLY A 62 -0.33 -41.17 -24.15
N VAL A 63 -0.16 -41.48 -22.87
CA VAL A 63 -1.20 -41.31 -21.85
C VAL A 63 -1.41 -39.82 -21.62
N GLY A 64 -2.65 -39.36 -21.82
CA GLY A 64 -3.13 -38.12 -21.25
C GLY A 64 -2.82 -36.83 -22.00
N TRP A 65 -2.15 -36.84 -23.16
CA TRP A 65 -1.97 -35.62 -23.98
C TRP A 65 -2.66 -35.78 -25.33
N ALA A 66 -3.63 -34.91 -25.61
CA ALA A 66 -4.37 -34.87 -26.85
C ALA A 66 -4.10 -33.57 -27.60
N ALA A 67 -4.22 -33.62 -28.93
CA ALA A 67 -4.18 -32.46 -29.79
C ALA A 67 -5.60 -32.13 -30.29
N ASN A 68 -5.97 -30.85 -30.28
CA ASN A 68 -7.14 -30.33 -30.99
C ASN A 68 -6.72 -29.09 -31.78
N GLY A 69 -6.63 -29.23 -33.10
CA GLY A 69 -6.03 -28.21 -33.95
C GLY A 69 -4.57 -27.97 -33.58
N ASN A 70 -4.23 -26.73 -33.24
CA ASN A 70 -2.88 -26.32 -32.83
C ASN A 70 -2.65 -26.43 -31.31
N ASP A 71 -3.68 -26.80 -30.55
CA ASP A 71 -3.62 -26.85 -29.10
C ASP A 71 -3.30 -28.26 -28.62
N ILE A 72 -2.42 -28.35 -27.62
CA ILE A 72 -2.15 -29.58 -26.88
C ILE A 72 -2.74 -29.43 -25.48
N TYR A 73 -3.53 -30.40 -25.04
CA TYR A 73 -4.14 -30.37 -23.71
C TYR A 73 -4.07 -31.73 -23.03
N ASN A 74 -4.06 -31.69 -21.69
CA ASN A 74 -4.05 -32.88 -20.88
C ASN A 74 -5.47 -33.43 -20.70
N THR A 75 -5.70 -34.71 -20.99
CA THR A 75 -7.01 -35.38 -20.85
C THR A 75 -7.15 -36.14 -19.53
N ASN A 76 -6.15 -36.11 -18.64
CA ASN A 76 -6.30 -36.74 -17.33
C ASN A 76 -7.30 -35.94 -16.48
N SER A 77 -8.25 -36.63 -15.85
CA SER A 77 -9.22 -35.99 -14.95
C SER A 77 -8.62 -35.56 -13.60
N ALA A 78 -7.46 -36.12 -13.26
CA ALA A 78 -6.70 -35.83 -12.04
C ALA A 78 -5.75 -34.63 -12.24
N ASN A 79 -4.47 -34.80 -11.93
CA ASN A 79 -3.47 -33.74 -11.84
C ASN A 79 -2.24 -34.08 -12.71
N VAL A 80 -1.53 -33.05 -13.19
CA VAL A 80 -0.28 -33.18 -13.95
C VAL A 80 0.90 -32.83 -13.05
N GLY A 81 1.86 -33.75 -12.94
CA GLY A 81 3.10 -33.54 -12.20
C GLY A 81 4.29 -33.41 -13.14
N ILE A 82 5.12 -32.37 -12.95
CA ILE A 82 6.38 -32.18 -13.66
C ILE A 82 7.53 -32.33 -12.65
N GLY A 83 8.32 -33.39 -12.79
CA GLY A 83 9.45 -33.68 -11.91
C GLY A 83 9.08 -34.18 -10.51
N THR A 84 7.79 -34.38 -10.23
CA THR A 84 7.28 -34.87 -8.94
C THR A 84 7.42 -36.39 -8.84
N GLY A 85 8.13 -36.88 -7.81
CA GLY A 85 8.31 -38.32 -7.56
C GLY A 85 7.24 -38.96 -6.68
N THR A 86 6.14 -38.26 -6.38
CA THR A 86 5.08 -38.71 -5.45
C THR A 86 3.76 -38.96 -6.16
N SER A 87 2.95 -39.88 -5.63
CA SER A 87 1.64 -40.26 -6.17
C SER A 87 0.50 -39.31 -5.77
N THR A 88 0.77 -38.24 -5.03
CA THR A 88 -0.26 -37.32 -4.50
C THR A 88 0.08 -35.87 -4.85
N LEU A 89 -0.31 -35.47 -6.07
CA LEU A 89 -0.26 -34.09 -6.52
C LEU A 89 -1.37 -33.28 -5.84
N SER A 90 -1.06 -32.10 -5.33
CA SER A 90 -2.05 -31.26 -4.63
C SER A 90 -2.81 -30.33 -5.56
N TYR A 91 -2.27 -30.08 -6.76
CA TYR A 91 -2.84 -29.15 -7.73
C TYR A 91 -2.95 -29.76 -9.12
N LYS A 92 -3.82 -29.16 -9.95
CA LYS A 92 -4.01 -29.57 -11.34
C LYS A 92 -2.73 -29.57 -12.16
N LEU A 93 -1.81 -28.66 -11.84
CA LEU A 93 -0.43 -28.67 -12.32
C LEU A 93 0.49 -28.47 -11.11
N ASP A 94 1.35 -29.43 -10.86
CA ASP A 94 2.37 -29.39 -9.81
C ASP A 94 3.76 -29.49 -10.46
N ILE A 95 4.67 -28.56 -10.14
CA ILE A 95 6.01 -28.51 -10.73
C ILE A 95 7.04 -28.56 -9.60
N LEU A 96 7.80 -29.64 -9.51
CA LEU A 96 8.95 -29.72 -8.61
C LEU A 96 10.13 -29.02 -9.27
N GLY A 97 10.29 -27.73 -8.97
CA GLY A 97 11.33 -26.87 -9.56
C GLY A 97 10.81 -25.47 -9.85
N GLY A 98 11.43 -24.79 -10.80
CA GLY A 98 11.02 -23.45 -11.23
C GLY A 98 10.06 -23.48 -12.41
N LEU A 99 9.01 -22.64 -12.38
CA LEU A 99 8.21 -22.30 -13.55
C LEU A 99 8.81 -21.08 -14.24
N ARG A 100 9.33 -21.24 -15.47
CA ARG A 100 9.81 -20.13 -16.30
C ARG A 100 8.84 -19.89 -17.45
N THR A 101 8.33 -18.67 -17.58
CA THR A 101 7.60 -18.20 -18.77
C THR A 101 8.46 -17.14 -19.47
N THR A 102 8.62 -17.23 -20.78
CA THR A 102 9.54 -16.38 -21.58
C THR A 102 8.83 -15.45 -22.55
N ALA A 103 7.50 -15.52 -22.62
CA ALA A 103 6.63 -14.69 -23.44
C ALA A 103 5.40 -14.26 -22.61
N THR A 104 4.37 -13.70 -23.25
CA THR A 104 3.12 -13.33 -22.59
C THR A 104 2.43 -14.56 -21.99
N SER A 105 2.41 -14.65 -20.67
CA SER A 105 1.61 -15.62 -19.92
C SER A 105 0.41 -14.91 -19.29
N THR A 106 -0.79 -15.43 -19.55
CA THR A 106 -2.03 -14.92 -18.98
C THR A 106 -2.58 -15.91 -17.97
N PHE A 107 -2.73 -15.48 -16.72
CA PHE A 107 -3.39 -16.24 -15.67
C PHE A 107 -4.73 -15.56 -15.38
N SER A 108 -5.83 -16.17 -15.82
CA SER A 108 -7.19 -15.65 -15.63
C SER A 108 -7.82 -16.06 -14.29
N GLY A 109 -7.21 -17.01 -13.59
CA GLY A 109 -7.56 -17.42 -12.23
C GLY A 109 -6.63 -16.82 -11.18
N ARG A 110 -6.89 -17.15 -9.91
CA ARG A 110 -6.03 -16.76 -8.78
C ARG A 110 -4.70 -17.51 -8.82
N VAL A 111 -3.60 -16.80 -8.65
CA VAL A 111 -2.23 -17.37 -8.64
C VAL A 111 -1.68 -17.32 -7.21
N GLY A 112 -1.37 -18.48 -6.64
CA GLY A 112 -0.69 -18.61 -5.36
C GLY A 112 0.77 -18.99 -5.55
N ILE A 113 1.70 -18.26 -4.93
CA ILE A 113 3.13 -18.65 -4.85
C ILE A 113 3.45 -18.91 -3.38
N GLY A 114 3.73 -20.17 -3.04
CA GLY A 114 3.94 -20.59 -1.64
C GLY A 114 2.65 -20.65 -0.80
N ILE A 115 1.49 -20.62 -1.44
CA ILE A 115 0.15 -20.63 -0.80
C ILE A 115 -0.76 -21.57 -1.58
N ALA A 116 -1.46 -22.46 -0.87
CA ALA A 116 -2.33 -23.46 -1.46
C ALA A 116 -3.70 -22.91 -1.94
N THR A 117 -4.22 -21.91 -1.24
CA THR A 117 -5.57 -21.37 -1.46
C THR A 117 -5.51 -19.85 -1.54
N PRO A 118 -5.05 -19.28 -2.66
CA PRO A 118 -4.95 -17.83 -2.80
C PRO A 118 -6.34 -17.17 -2.68
N LEU A 119 -6.44 -16.17 -1.82
CA LEU A 119 -7.66 -15.38 -1.64
C LEU A 119 -7.76 -14.22 -2.63
N GLU A 120 -6.63 -13.86 -3.24
CA GLU A 120 -6.49 -12.77 -4.20
C GLU A 120 -6.07 -13.27 -5.59
N SER A 121 -6.19 -12.43 -6.60
CA SER A 121 -5.77 -12.76 -7.98
C SER A 121 -4.29 -13.14 -8.08
N LEU A 122 -3.42 -12.54 -7.26
CA LEU A 122 -2.03 -12.97 -7.07
C LEU A 122 -1.67 -12.83 -5.59
N GLN A 123 -1.29 -13.93 -4.95
CA GLN A 123 -0.88 -13.95 -3.55
C GLN A 123 0.45 -14.70 -3.41
N VAL A 124 1.43 -14.07 -2.78
CA VAL A 124 2.77 -14.64 -2.59
C VAL A 124 3.09 -14.70 -1.11
N ASN A 125 3.34 -15.90 -0.58
CA ASN A 125 3.89 -16.10 0.77
C ASN A 125 5.40 -16.25 0.67
N GLY A 126 6.07 -15.10 0.62
CA GLY A 126 7.51 -15.00 0.43
C GLY A 126 7.89 -13.73 -0.31
N ASN A 127 9.14 -13.68 -0.76
CA ASN A 127 9.67 -12.51 -1.44
C ASN A 127 9.33 -12.54 -2.93
N ILE A 128 8.97 -11.38 -3.49
CA ILE A 128 8.82 -11.18 -4.93
C ILE A 128 10.05 -10.40 -5.42
N LYS A 129 10.87 -11.03 -6.27
CA LYS A 129 11.97 -10.34 -6.97
C LYS A 129 11.52 -9.96 -8.37
N LEU A 130 11.37 -8.67 -8.63
CA LEU A 130 11.08 -8.11 -9.95
C LEU A 130 12.38 -7.53 -10.52
N THR A 131 12.89 -8.10 -11.61
CA THR A 131 14.03 -7.53 -12.34
C THR A 131 13.54 -7.06 -13.70
N SER A 132 13.34 -5.75 -13.88
CA SER A 132 13.14 -5.18 -15.21
C SER A 132 14.40 -4.41 -15.62
N THR A 133 14.98 -4.79 -16.77
CA THR A 133 15.97 -3.95 -17.45
C THR A 133 15.23 -2.87 -18.24
N GLY A 134 14.82 -1.78 -17.56
CA GLY A 134 14.48 -0.52 -18.23
C GLY A 134 13.02 -0.09 -18.35
N ALA A 135 12.06 -0.70 -17.64
CA ALA A 135 10.68 -0.18 -17.59
C ALA A 135 10.06 -0.40 -16.21
N GLY A 136 9.49 0.65 -15.64
CA GLY A 136 8.74 0.58 -14.39
C GLY A 136 7.55 -0.35 -14.51
N TYR A 137 7.22 -0.96 -13.38
CA TYR A 137 6.21 -2.00 -13.28
C TYR A 137 4.82 -1.36 -13.41
N ILE A 138 4.18 -1.55 -14.56
CA ILE A 138 2.81 -1.07 -14.78
C ILE A 138 1.85 -2.07 -14.15
N LEU A 139 1.19 -1.68 -13.06
CA LEU A 139 -0.03 -2.37 -12.61
C LEU A 139 -1.13 -1.99 -13.60
N PRO A 140 -1.70 -2.92 -14.38
CA PRO A 140 -2.80 -2.58 -15.27
C PRO A 140 -4.02 -2.18 -14.42
N ASN A 141 -4.42 -0.91 -14.49
CA ASN A 141 -5.79 -0.54 -14.19
C ASN A 141 -6.65 -0.87 -15.42
N SER A 142 -7.92 -1.21 -15.20
CA SER A 142 -8.88 -1.53 -16.26
C SER A 142 -9.35 -0.29 -17.05
N ALA A 143 -8.70 0.87 -16.89
CA ALA A 143 -9.13 2.16 -17.42
C ALA A 143 -7.94 2.98 -17.96
N GLY A 144 -7.14 2.41 -18.86
CA GLY A 144 -6.24 3.15 -19.75
C GLY A 144 -5.14 4.02 -19.11
N GLY A 145 -4.93 3.97 -17.79
CA GLY A 145 -3.90 4.73 -17.08
C GLY A 145 -2.74 3.83 -16.69
N CYS A 146 -1.56 4.07 -17.25
CA CYS A 146 -0.35 3.34 -16.85
C CYS A 146 0.29 4.01 -15.62
N SER A 147 0.15 3.41 -14.44
CA SER A 147 0.94 3.78 -13.26
C SER A 147 2.12 2.83 -13.10
N LYS A 148 3.35 3.37 -13.09
CA LYS A 148 4.58 2.60 -12.91
C LYS A 148 5.04 2.63 -11.45
N ILE A 149 5.23 1.45 -10.84
CA ILE A 149 5.98 1.29 -9.59
C ILE A 149 7.45 1.06 -9.97
N TYR A 150 8.36 1.90 -9.45
CA TYR A 150 9.79 1.65 -9.54
C TYR A 150 10.31 1.32 -8.14
N VAL A 151 11.08 0.23 -8.04
CA VAL A 151 12.00 0.00 -6.91
C VAL A 151 13.34 0.53 -7.39
N ASP A 152 13.82 1.60 -6.78
CA ASP A 152 15.09 2.19 -7.19
C ASP A 152 16.28 1.33 -6.73
N THR A 153 17.50 1.76 -7.10
CA THR A 153 18.74 1.05 -6.74
C THR A 153 19.01 1.00 -5.24
N ASN A 154 18.23 1.73 -4.42
CA ASN A 154 18.33 1.79 -2.98
C ASN A 154 17.25 0.96 -2.27
N ALA A 155 16.48 0.15 -3.01
CA ALA A 155 15.37 -0.65 -2.49
C ALA A 155 14.19 0.18 -1.92
N GLU A 156 14.05 1.43 -2.33
CA GLU A 156 12.90 2.27 -1.99
C GLU A 156 11.79 2.12 -3.04
N ILE A 157 10.54 2.01 -2.57
CA ILE A 157 9.37 2.03 -3.44
C ILE A 157 9.04 3.50 -3.72
N ARG A 158 9.32 3.98 -4.93
CA ARG A 158 8.97 5.35 -5.37
C ARG A 158 7.82 5.30 -6.37
N SER A 159 6.77 6.07 -6.11
CA SER A 159 5.80 6.47 -7.14
C SER A 159 6.38 7.68 -7.89
N SER A 160 6.54 7.57 -9.21
CA SER A 160 6.88 8.75 -10.02
C SER A 160 5.66 9.67 -10.11
N PRO A 161 5.81 11.00 -10.09
CA PRO A 161 4.75 11.91 -10.47
C PRO A 161 4.57 11.77 -12.00
N VAL A 162 3.69 10.87 -12.42
CA VAL A 162 3.17 10.86 -13.78
C VAL A 162 1.75 11.35 -13.68
N ASP A 163 1.47 12.47 -14.35
CA ASP A 163 0.14 13.05 -14.51
C ASP A 163 -0.86 11.98 -14.98
N CYS A 164 -1.57 11.39 -14.02
CA CYS A 164 -2.77 10.61 -14.27
C CYS A 164 -3.94 11.50 -13.88
N THR A 165 -4.41 12.32 -14.83
CA THR A 165 -5.71 12.96 -14.73
C THR A 165 -6.75 11.85 -14.59
N THR A 166 -7.33 11.71 -13.40
CA THR A 166 -8.37 10.74 -13.00
C THR A 166 -7.89 9.30 -12.78
N GLY A 167 -7.58 8.96 -11.53
CA GLY A 167 -7.39 7.58 -11.09
C GLY A 167 -6.31 7.43 -10.03
N ALA A 168 -6.59 7.90 -8.81
CA ALA A 168 -5.79 7.54 -7.64
C ALA A 168 -5.73 6.00 -7.50
N PHE A 169 -4.61 5.48 -7.00
CA PHE A 169 -4.49 4.09 -6.61
C PHE A 169 -5.64 3.73 -5.66
N SER A 170 -6.52 2.82 -6.07
CA SER A 170 -7.44 2.13 -5.18
C SER A 170 -6.84 0.75 -4.90
N GLY A 171 -6.29 0.56 -3.69
CA GLY A 171 -5.88 -0.77 -3.21
C GLY A 171 -4.37 -1.05 -3.04
N LEU A 172 -3.47 -0.06 -3.15
CA LEU A 172 -2.11 -0.19 -2.60
C LEU A 172 -1.97 0.63 -1.32
N GLU A 173 -2.25 0.00 -0.20
CA GLU A 173 -2.02 0.53 1.14
C GLU A 173 -0.71 -0.03 1.70
N VAL A 174 0.33 0.80 1.84
CA VAL A 174 1.47 0.51 2.71
C VAL A 174 1.26 1.30 4.00
N TYR A 175 0.36 0.82 4.85
CA TYR A 175 0.12 1.36 6.19
C TYR A 175 0.48 0.31 7.23
N SER A 176 1.55 0.52 8.01
CA SER A 176 1.54 0.01 9.41
C SER A 176 2.72 0.43 10.27
N SER A 177 3.93 0.62 9.75
CA SER A 177 5.08 0.77 10.64
C SER A 177 5.51 2.20 10.96
N GLY A 178 5.01 3.25 10.30
CA GLY A 178 5.57 4.61 10.42
C GLY A 178 7.05 4.69 9.99
N TYR A 179 7.50 5.84 9.49
CA TYR A 179 8.92 6.06 9.21
C TYR A 179 9.73 6.13 10.51
N ARG A 180 10.94 5.56 10.49
CA ARG A 180 11.98 5.66 11.51
C ARG A 180 13.35 5.45 10.87
N TRP A 181 14.43 5.81 11.55
CA TRP A 181 15.78 5.61 11.02
C TRP A 181 16.11 4.12 10.84
N ALA A 182 16.96 3.79 9.86
CA ALA A 182 17.38 2.42 9.55
C ALA A 182 18.07 1.69 10.73
N GLY A 183 18.56 2.43 11.72
CA GLY A 183 19.13 1.91 12.97
C GLY A 183 18.13 1.69 14.11
N GLY A 184 16.84 1.93 13.89
CA GLY A 184 15.79 1.84 14.91
C GLY A 184 15.72 3.03 15.87
N SER A 185 16.48 4.10 15.60
CA SER A 185 16.42 5.37 16.32
C SER A 185 15.28 6.25 15.81
N TYR A 186 14.92 7.24 16.61
CA TYR A 186 13.83 8.18 16.35
C TYR A 186 14.33 9.62 16.51
N SER A 187 13.73 10.56 15.77
CA SER A 187 13.97 11.99 16.00
C SER A 187 12.91 12.56 16.94
N ALA A 188 13.19 13.68 17.59
CA ALA A 188 12.25 14.29 18.54
C ALA A 188 11.00 14.87 17.88
N SER A 189 11.14 15.38 16.66
CA SER A 189 10.04 15.96 15.88
C SER A 189 10.15 15.65 14.38
N CYS A 190 9.10 15.99 13.63
CA CYS A 190 9.13 15.97 12.17
C CYS A 190 10.19 16.93 11.60
N GLU A 191 10.43 18.06 12.27
CA GLU A 191 11.48 19.01 11.87
C GLU A 191 12.88 18.42 12.07
N ASP A 192 13.12 17.72 13.19
CA ASP A 192 14.40 17.05 13.43
C ASP A 192 14.68 15.95 12.41
N TYR A 193 13.64 15.23 11.96
CA TYR A 193 13.76 14.35 10.80
C TYR A 193 14.20 15.14 9.58
N ARG A 194 13.46 16.19 9.21
CA ARG A 194 13.71 16.99 8.02
C ARG A 194 15.11 17.63 7.98
N LEU A 195 15.61 18.08 9.13
CA LEU A 195 16.90 18.77 9.23
C LEU A 195 18.10 17.82 9.35
N ALA A 196 17.87 16.53 9.65
CA ALA A 196 18.95 15.56 9.74
C ALA A 196 19.59 15.28 8.38
N SER A 197 20.93 15.16 8.35
CA SER A 197 21.70 14.91 7.13
C SER A 197 21.38 13.59 6.42
N GLY A 198 20.76 12.65 7.12
CA GLY A 198 20.34 11.34 6.59
C GLY A 198 18.90 11.28 6.09
N TYR A 199 18.15 12.39 6.13
CA TYR A 199 16.76 12.43 5.66
C TYR A 199 16.71 12.40 4.14
N ASN A 200 16.01 11.41 3.57
CA ASN A 200 15.97 11.17 2.12
C ASN A 200 14.69 11.69 1.46
N ASN A 201 14.06 12.71 2.06
CA ASN A 201 12.82 13.33 1.57
C ASN A 201 11.68 12.31 1.44
N GLU A 202 11.44 11.56 2.51
CA GLU A 202 10.43 10.50 2.59
C GLU A 202 8.99 11.03 2.47
N GLY A 203 8.79 12.34 2.61
CA GLY A 203 7.54 13.02 2.30
C GLY A 203 6.50 12.99 3.42
N ASN A 204 5.28 13.41 3.12
CA ASN A 204 4.20 13.45 4.11
C ASN A 204 3.79 12.04 4.52
N GLY A 205 3.55 11.82 5.82
CA GLY A 205 3.10 10.49 6.26
C GLY A 205 3.22 10.29 7.76
N VAL A 206 3.09 9.03 8.19
CA VAL A 206 3.20 8.65 9.60
C VAL A 206 4.66 8.39 9.96
N TYR A 207 5.14 9.01 11.02
CA TYR A 207 6.50 8.87 11.55
C TYR A 207 6.44 8.45 13.01
N TRP A 208 7.43 7.69 13.47
CA TRP A 208 7.69 7.54 14.91
C TRP A 208 8.55 8.69 15.39
N ILE A 209 8.17 9.32 16.50
CA ILE A 209 8.98 10.34 17.14
C ILE A 209 9.27 9.95 18.59
N ASP A 210 10.39 10.48 19.10
CA ASP A 210 10.80 10.40 20.50
C ASP A 210 11.06 11.81 21.06
N PRO A 211 10.01 12.55 21.43
CA PRO A 211 10.14 13.96 21.79
C PRO A 211 11.11 14.25 22.94
N ASN A 212 11.23 13.34 23.91
CA ASN A 212 12.10 13.54 25.06
C ASN A 212 13.54 13.02 24.82
N GLY A 213 13.77 12.32 23.70
CA GLY A 213 15.08 11.77 23.31
C GLY A 213 15.65 10.75 24.29
N GLY A 214 14.80 10.18 25.15
CA GLY A 214 15.17 9.34 26.28
C GLY A 214 15.06 7.86 25.96
N SER A 215 14.11 7.19 26.59
CA SER A 215 13.87 5.77 26.37
C SER A 215 13.11 5.58 25.07
N SER A 216 13.44 4.57 24.28
CA SER A 216 12.60 4.24 23.12
C SER A 216 11.29 3.52 23.48
N ALA A 217 10.91 3.47 24.77
CA ALA A 217 9.74 2.75 25.26
C ALA A 217 8.45 3.59 25.19
N ASP A 218 8.58 4.91 25.18
CA ASP A 218 7.50 5.89 25.13
C ASP A 218 7.41 6.61 23.78
N VAL A 219 8.07 6.07 22.76
CA VAL A 219 7.92 6.55 21.38
C VAL A 219 6.50 6.33 20.90
N PHE A 220 6.03 7.24 20.05
CA PHE A 220 4.69 7.15 19.48
C PHE A 220 4.67 7.70 18.06
N ARG A 221 3.57 7.44 17.37
CA ARG A 221 3.39 7.82 15.96
C ARG A 221 2.68 9.16 15.86
N VAL A 222 3.13 9.98 14.91
CA VAL A 222 2.51 11.25 14.51
C VAL A 222 2.39 11.33 13.00
N PHE A 223 1.51 12.20 12.51
CA PHE A 223 1.57 12.63 11.12
C PHE A 223 2.62 13.74 10.97
N CYS A 224 3.57 13.55 10.05
CA CYS A 224 4.49 14.60 9.63
C CYS A 224 4.05 15.17 8.29
N GLU A 225 3.86 16.49 8.27
CA GLU A 225 3.70 17.25 7.04
C GLU A 225 5.08 17.80 6.61
N MET A 226 5.65 17.19 5.58
CA MET A 226 7.03 17.38 5.13
C MET A 226 7.14 18.19 3.83
N THR A 227 6.02 18.56 3.20
CA THR A 227 6.04 19.29 1.93
C THR A 227 5.61 20.75 2.06
N THR A 228 4.57 20.99 2.83
CA THR A 228 3.94 22.30 2.97
C THR A 228 4.89 23.27 3.66
N ASP A 229 5.13 24.43 3.03
CA ASP A 229 6.00 25.48 3.57
C ASP A 229 7.39 24.95 3.99
N GLY A 230 7.97 24.09 3.16
CA GLY A 230 9.28 23.50 3.43
C GLY A 230 9.27 22.38 4.46
N GLY A 231 8.10 22.00 5.01
CA GLY A 231 7.92 20.78 5.81
C GLY A 231 8.37 20.86 7.26
N GLY A 232 8.44 19.68 7.91
CA GLY A 232 8.87 19.53 9.30
C GLY A 232 7.73 19.70 10.31
N TRP A 233 6.49 19.82 9.85
CA TRP A 233 5.33 20.07 10.68
C TRP A 233 4.89 18.80 11.41
N THR A 234 4.91 18.85 12.74
CA THR A 234 4.45 17.77 13.62
C THR A 234 2.99 17.99 13.98
N PHE A 235 2.10 17.15 13.44
CA PHE A 235 0.68 17.17 13.78
C PHE A 235 0.46 16.67 15.21
N PHE A 236 -0.17 17.46 16.08
CA PHE A 236 -0.37 17.05 17.48
C PHE A 236 -1.83 17.03 17.93
N ALA A 237 -2.74 17.75 17.27
CA ALA A 237 -4.12 17.83 17.73
C ALA A 237 -5.14 18.07 16.63
N HIS A 238 -6.31 17.48 16.81
CA HIS A 238 -7.56 17.82 16.14
C HIS A 238 -8.57 18.32 17.18
N VAL A 239 -9.23 19.43 16.89
CA VAL A 239 -10.36 19.93 17.67
C VAL A 239 -11.63 19.84 16.83
N ASN A 240 -12.65 19.19 17.39
CA ASN A 240 -14.00 19.28 16.87
C ASN A 240 -14.64 20.60 17.37
N ASN A 241 -15.62 21.12 16.63
CA ASN A 241 -16.43 22.30 16.90
C ASN A 241 -16.97 22.49 18.35
N ASN A 242 -16.96 21.47 19.20
CA ASN A 242 -17.19 21.57 20.65
C ASN A 242 -15.88 21.78 21.42
N TYR A 243 -15.32 22.99 21.29
CA TYR A 243 -14.00 23.36 21.81
C TYR A 243 -13.81 23.11 23.33
N VAL A 244 -12.67 22.51 23.68
CA VAL A 244 -12.10 22.44 25.04
C VAL A 244 -10.59 22.70 24.96
N GLY A 245 -10.17 23.81 24.35
CA GLY A 245 -8.77 23.96 23.95
C GLY A 245 -7.76 24.29 25.05
N SER A 246 -8.15 24.51 26.31
CA SER A 246 -7.13 24.52 27.38
C SER A 246 -6.52 23.14 27.63
N THR A 247 -7.27 22.06 27.44
CA THR A 247 -6.78 20.69 27.70
C THR A 247 -6.02 20.11 26.51
N LEU A 248 -6.23 20.63 25.30
CA LEU A 248 -5.55 20.17 24.09
C LEU A 248 -4.03 20.28 24.13
N PHE A 249 -3.51 21.34 24.74
CA PHE A 249 -2.08 21.61 24.78
C PHE A 249 -1.42 21.06 26.05
N THR A 250 -2.19 20.93 27.13
CA THR A 250 -1.70 20.52 28.47
C THR A 250 -1.96 19.06 28.81
N ALA A 251 -2.78 18.36 28.03
CA ALA A 251 -3.13 16.96 28.25
C ALA A 251 -3.21 16.20 26.92
N ASN A 252 -3.07 14.88 27.00
CA ASN A 252 -3.46 13.99 25.90
C ASN A 252 -4.98 13.79 25.98
N VAL A 253 -5.65 14.00 24.86
CA VAL A 253 -7.12 13.97 24.78
C VAL A 253 -7.55 12.93 23.76
N GLY A 254 -8.58 12.16 24.07
CA GLY A 254 -9.16 11.17 23.16
C GLY A 254 -8.17 10.09 22.68
N THR A 255 -8.52 9.42 21.59
CA THR A 255 -7.63 8.50 20.89
C THR A 255 -6.98 9.24 19.72
N TYR A 256 -5.68 9.52 19.83
CA TYR A 256 -4.94 10.22 18.79
C TYR A 256 -4.92 9.45 17.47
N ARG A 257 -5.01 10.19 16.36
CA ARG A 257 -5.11 9.62 15.01
C ARG A 257 -4.07 10.19 14.07
N THR A 258 -3.21 9.31 13.59
CA THR A 258 -2.14 9.65 12.64
C THR A 258 -2.66 9.88 11.22
N ASP A 259 -3.90 9.52 10.93
CA ASP A 259 -4.55 9.77 9.63
C ASP A 259 -5.21 11.15 9.56
N ARG A 260 -5.25 11.89 10.68
CA ARG A 260 -5.90 13.21 10.81
C ARG A 260 -7.40 13.17 10.49
N SER A 261 -8.04 12.01 10.63
CA SER A 261 -9.47 11.85 10.37
C SER A 261 -10.30 12.71 11.31
N ASP A 262 -11.39 13.26 10.77
CA ASP A 262 -12.47 13.86 11.53
C ASP A 262 -13.63 12.86 11.60
N ASP A 263 -13.96 12.47 12.82
CA ASP A 263 -15.17 11.71 13.15
C ASP A 263 -15.99 12.40 14.25
N ASN A 264 -15.92 13.73 14.27
CA ASN A 264 -16.58 14.57 15.26
C ASN A 264 -16.02 14.32 16.68
N THR A 265 -14.74 13.95 16.80
CA THR A 265 -14.04 13.81 18.09
C THR A 265 -12.81 14.72 18.20
N THR A 266 -12.60 15.24 19.40
CA THR A 266 -11.39 15.99 19.76
C THR A 266 -10.32 15.03 20.24
N TYR A 267 -9.11 15.13 19.70
CA TYR A 267 -7.97 14.34 20.12
C TYR A 267 -6.64 15.10 20.07
N SER A 268 -5.72 14.77 20.97
CA SER A 268 -4.45 15.48 21.08
C SER A 268 -3.35 14.65 21.77
N LEU A 269 -2.12 14.94 21.40
CA LEU A 269 -0.89 14.55 22.08
C LEU A 269 -0.14 15.75 22.70
N GLY A 270 -0.85 16.83 23.06
CA GLY A 270 -0.26 18.07 23.55
C GLY A 270 0.73 17.85 24.70
N ALA A 271 0.36 17.11 25.73
CA ALA A 271 1.24 16.80 26.87
C ALA A 271 2.44 15.92 26.52
N SER A 272 2.35 15.14 25.44
CA SER A 272 3.42 14.27 24.96
C SER A 272 4.36 14.94 23.97
N ILE A 273 3.97 16.06 23.35
CA ILE A 273 4.76 16.73 22.30
C ILE A 273 5.28 18.09 22.77
N LEU A 274 4.38 19.01 23.14
CA LEU A 274 4.70 20.44 23.28
C LEU A 274 5.73 20.76 24.38
N PRO A 275 5.76 20.08 25.53
CA PRO A 275 6.78 20.34 26.55
C PRO A 275 8.18 19.84 26.17
N TYR A 276 8.29 18.94 25.18
CA TYR A 276 9.50 18.18 24.91
C TYR A 276 10.19 18.56 23.60
N ILE A 277 9.44 19.08 22.61
CA ILE A 277 10.03 19.59 21.37
C ILE A 277 10.21 21.11 21.44
N SER A 278 11.33 21.62 20.95
CA SER A 278 11.53 23.05 20.78
C SER A 278 10.83 23.49 19.51
N HIS A 279 9.77 24.30 19.62
CA HIS A 279 9.03 24.82 18.48
C HIS A 279 8.95 26.35 18.51
N THR A 280 8.92 26.96 17.33
CA THR A 280 8.79 28.43 17.17
C THR A 280 7.67 28.82 16.23
N GLU A 281 7.08 27.84 15.55
CA GLU A 281 6.00 28.06 14.61
C GLU A 281 4.83 27.12 14.88
N MET A 282 3.63 27.60 14.60
CA MET A 282 2.41 26.81 14.68
C MET A 282 1.59 27.04 13.42
N MET A 283 1.09 25.95 12.85
CA MET A 283 0.17 25.98 11.73
C MET A 283 -1.18 25.46 12.19
N VAL A 284 -2.23 26.18 11.83
CA VAL A 284 -3.62 25.80 12.09
C VAL A 284 -4.35 25.79 10.76
N THR A 285 -4.97 24.66 10.44
CA THR A 285 -5.89 24.55 9.31
C THR A 285 -7.32 24.42 9.85
N LEU A 286 -8.25 25.11 9.21
CA LEU A 286 -9.66 25.18 9.62
C LEU A 286 -10.53 24.37 8.67
N ASP A 287 -11.42 23.53 9.22
CA ASP A 287 -12.37 22.64 8.53
C ASP A 287 -11.74 21.72 7.46
N MET A 288 -10.42 21.61 7.45
CA MET A 288 -9.67 20.94 6.40
C MET A 288 -8.35 20.45 6.98
N SER A 289 -8.12 19.15 6.94
CA SER A 289 -6.92 18.54 7.50
C SER A 289 -5.67 18.77 6.64
N ASP A 290 -5.83 18.94 5.33
CA ASP A 290 -4.74 19.15 4.37
C ASP A 290 -4.37 20.65 4.27
N PRO A 291 -3.13 21.04 4.64
CA PRO A 291 -2.71 22.45 4.59
C PRO A 291 -2.67 23.08 3.20
N ALA A 292 -2.34 22.31 2.15
CA ALA A 292 -2.29 22.83 0.80
C ALA A 292 -3.69 23.15 0.27
N LEU A 293 -4.67 22.28 0.57
CA LEU A 293 -6.07 22.55 0.27
C LEU A 293 -6.61 23.69 1.15
N ALA A 294 -6.19 23.77 2.41
CA ALA A 294 -6.63 24.81 3.33
C ALA A 294 -6.19 26.21 2.85
N ASP A 295 -4.97 26.34 2.31
CA ASP A 295 -4.50 27.58 1.70
C ASP A 295 -5.40 28.05 0.56
N VAL A 296 -5.71 27.15 -0.38
CA VAL A 296 -6.58 27.45 -1.53
C VAL A 296 -7.97 27.88 -1.08
N ALA A 297 -8.45 27.36 0.05
CA ALA A 297 -9.73 27.70 0.65
C ALA A 297 -9.69 28.94 1.56
N ASN A 298 -8.54 29.60 1.72
CA ASN A 298 -8.29 30.66 2.72
C ASN A 298 -8.62 30.19 4.15
N LYS A 299 -8.24 28.96 4.50
CA LYS A 299 -8.49 28.32 5.81
C LYS A 299 -7.21 27.95 6.56
N LEU A 300 -6.15 28.71 6.33
CA LEU A 300 -4.81 28.42 6.83
C LEU A 300 -4.25 29.62 7.60
N VAL A 301 -3.72 29.36 8.79
CA VAL A 301 -3.05 30.38 9.60
C VAL A 301 -1.74 29.82 10.14
N TYR A 302 -0.68 30.63 10.02
CA TYR A 302 0.59 30.38 10.66
C TYR A 302 0.88 31.42 11.73
N PHE A 303 1.50 30.97 12.81
CA PHE A 303 2.01 31.76 13.91
C PHE A 303 3.51 31.56 14.00
N GLN A 304 4.25 32.62 14.28
CA GLN A 304 5.68 32.59 14.61
C GLN A 304 5.94 33.37 15.89
N TYR A 305 6.71 32.77 16.78
CA TYR A 305 6.98 33.26 18.13
C TYR A 305 8.40 32.87 18.57
N THR A 306 8.88 33.47 19.66
CA THR A 306 10.21 33.18 20.21
C THR A 306 10.25 31.83 20.94
N VAL A 307 11.41 31.15 20.92
CA VAL A 307 11.64 29.91 21.67
C VAL A 307 11.31 30.11 23.16
N GLY A 308 10.59 29.15 23.77
CA GLY A 308 10.22 29.20 25.18
C GLY A 308 9.05 30.14 25.50
N ASN A 309 8.25 30.53 24.50
CA ASN A 309 7.04 31.31 24.73
C ASN A 309 6.00 30.44 25.44
N LEU A 310 5.82 30.70 26.75
CA LEU A 310 4.96 29.91 27.65
C LEU A 310 3.53 29.72 27.11
N GLY A 311 3.03 30.68 26.32
CA GLY A 311 1.69 30.63 25.75
C GLY A 311 1.50 29.63 24.59
N PHE A 312 2.55 29.14 23.94
CA PHE A 312 2.41 28.10 22.90
C PHE A 312 2.84 26.72 23.40
N ASN A 313 3.76 26.63 24.38
CA ASN A 313 4.24 25.36 24.94
C ASN A 313 3.28 24.72 25.95
N TYR A 314 2.58 25.54 26.75
CA TYR A 314 1.59 25.07 27.74
C TYR A 314 0.16 25.36 27.30
N GLY A 315 0.01 25.69 26.02
CA GLY A 315 -1.24 26.10 25.43
C GLY A 315 -1.52 27.58 25.57
N PRO A 316 -2.39 28.10 24.69
CA PRO A 316 -2.74 29.50 24.67
C PRO A 316 -3.49 29.95 25.95
N VAL A 317 -3.70 29.03 26.91
CA VAL A 317 -4.40 29.23 28.17
C VAL A 317 -3.46 28.97 29.36
N PRO A 318 -3.35 29.92 30.31
CA PRO A 318 -3.83 31.30 30.21
C PRO A 318 -2.95 32.12 29.25
N CYS A 319 -3.52 33.15 28.58
CA CYS A 319 -2.87 34.08 27.61
C CYS A 319 -1.55 34.77 28.05
N SER A 320 -1.02 34.45 29.23
CA SER A 320 0.22 35.00 29.76
C SER A 320 1.39 34.74 28.81
N GLY A 321 1.75 35.74 28.00
CA GLY A 321 2.89 35.68 27.08
C GLY A 321 2.54 35.49 25.60
N LEU A 322 1.26 35.30 25.24
CA LEU A 322 0.80 35.22 23.84
C LEU A 322 0.86 36.55 23.08
N VAL A 323 1.48 37.57 23.64
CA VAL A 323 1.69 38.88 23.01
C VAL A 323 3.19 39.19 23.07
N ALA A 324 3.87 39.54 21.97
CA ALA A 324 3.45 39.66 20.57
C ALA A 324 3.88 38.43 19.74
N PHE A 325 3.10 38.05 18.72
CA PHE A 325 3.50 37.06 17.71
C PHE A 325 3.42 37.64 16.29
N ASN A 326 4.18 37.01 15.39
CA ASN A 326 4.06 37.21 13.96
C ASN A 326 3.08 36.20 13.38
N TYR A 327 2.41 36.56 12.28
CA TYR A 327 1.46 35.67 11.61
C TYR A 327 1.54 35.78 10.09
N ARG A 328 1.05 34.75 9.39
CA ARG A 328 0.71 34.79 7.97
C ARG A 328 -0.48 33.88 7.71
N ILE A 329 -1.18 34.11 6.61
CA ILE A 329 -2.47 33.48 6.26
C ILE A 329 -2.41 32.74 4.90
N THR A 330 -1.21 32.65 4.35
CA THR A 330 -0.92 32.02 3.07
C THR A 330 0.31 31.12 3.23
N LEU A 331 0.42 30.09 2.39
CA LEU A 331 1.58 29.18 2.36
C LEU A 331 2.90 29.91 2.17
N THR A 332 2.89 30.95 1.34
CA THR A 332 4.06 31.76 1.02
C THR A 332 3.76 33.23 1.28
N GLY A 333 4.77 33.99 1.67
CA GLY A 333 4.65 35.42 1.90
C GLY A 333 5.38 35.91 3.15
N PRO A 334 5.49 37.23 3.31
CA PRO A 334 6.12 37.84 4.46
C PRO A 334 5.28 37.62 5.73
N TRP A 335 5.96 37.52 6.86
CA TRP A 335 5.34 37.58 8.18
C TRP A 335 4.80 38.98 8.47
N SER A 336 3.58 39.03 9.00
CA SER A 336 2.97 40.24 9.53
C SER A 336 3.19 40.29 11.05
N SER A 337 3.67 41.42 11.55
CA SER A 337 3.86 41.65 12.98
C SER A 337 2.59 42.11 13.68
N GLY A 338 2.57 42.03 15.01
CA GLY A 338 1.51 42.61 15.84
C GLY A 338 0.26 41.75 15.95
N GLY A 339 0.40 40.43 15.79
CA GLY A 339 -0.62 39.48 16.18
C GLY A 339 -0.80 39.47 17.71
N ASN A 340 -2.05 39.33 18.13
CA ASN A 340 -2.43 39.40 19.54
C ASN A 340 -3.59 38.41 19.83
N SER A 341 -3.81 38.10 21.11
CA SER A 341 -4.87 37.23 21.61
C SER A 341 -5.58 37.91 22.80
N THR A 342 -6.89 38.14 22.68
CA THR A 342 -7.70 38.87 23.67
C THR A 342 -8.52 37.94 24.55
N TYR A 343 -8.73 36.70 24.08
CA TYR A 343 -9.54 35.72 24.76
C TYR A 343 -8.92 34.35 24.55
N CYS A 344 -8.32 33.83 25.61
CA CYS A 344 -7.96 32.44 25.66
C CYS A 344 -8.18 31.87 27.05
N ASN A 345 -9.16 30.99 27.14
CA ASN A 345 -9.50 30.26 28.34
C ASN A 345 -9.92 28.83 27.98
N THR A 346 -10.47 28.12 28.96
CA THR A 346 -10.92 26.74 28.78
C THR A 346 -12.02 26.55 27.73
N VAL A 347 -12.71 27.62 27.32
CA VAL A 347 -13.89 27.58 26.43
C VAL A 347 -13.73 28.33 25.12
N GLY A 348 -12.65 29.10 24.93
CA GLY A 348 -12.31 29.64 23.61
C GLY A 348 -10.87 30.13 23.45
N TRP A 349 -10.44 30.29 22.21
CA TRP A 349 -9.18 30.93 21.80
C TRP A 349 -9.40 31.81 20.58
N TYR A 350 -9.19 33.13 20.74
CA TYR A 350 -9.38 34.13 19.69
C TYR A 350 -8.08 34.90 19.45
N THR A 351 -7.55 34.78 18.24
CA THR A 351 -6.40 35.57 17.78
C THR A 351 -6.82 36.57 16.72
N TYR A 352 -6.14 37.71 16.69
CA TYR A 352 -6.45 38.79 15.75
C TYR A 352 -5.19 39.54 15.32
N ASN A 353 -5.30 40.22 14.19
CA ASN A 353 -4.24 41.07 13.65
C ASN A 353 -4.31 42.51 14.19
N VAL A 354 -3.35 43.36 13.77
CA VAL A 354 -3.29 44.78 14.14
C VAL A 354 -4.53 45.61 13.75
N SER A 355 -5.33 45.11 12.81
CA SER A 355 -6.58 45.72 12.34
C SER A 355 -7.82 45.14 13.03
N ALA A 356 -7.65 44.37 14.11
CA ALA A 356 -8.71 43.68 14.85
C ALA A 356 -9.52 42.67 14.01
N GLN A 357 -8.95 42.14 12.93
CA GLN A 357 -9.53 41.03 12.17
C GLN A 357 -9.09 39.70 12.78
N TYR A 358 -10.03 38.76 12.91
CA TYR A 358 -9.75 37.45 13.49
C TYR A 358 -8.90 36.60 12.55
N LEU A 359 -7.89 35.96 13.14
CA LEU A 359 -7.05 34.96 12.51
C LEU A 359 -7.64 33.57 12.80
N VAL A 360 -7.86 33.26 14.07
CA VAL A 360 -8.47 32.00 14.53
C VAL A 360 -9.54 32.30 15.57
N LEU A 361 -10.69 31.62 15.45
CA LEU A 361 -11.85 31.76 16.34
C LEU A 361 -12.39 30.38 16.76
N PHE A 362 -11.98 29.88 17.93
CA PHE A 362 -12.56 28.65 18.49
C PHE A 362 -13.36 28.95 19.76
N ASN A 363 -14.64 28.55 19.82
CA ASN A 363 -15.53 28.80 20.96
C ASN A 363 -16.52 27.65 21.16
N ASN A 364 -16.82 27.27 22.40
CA ASN A 364 -17.83 26.28 22.77
C ASN A 364 -19.20 26.92 23.13
N GLY A 365 -19.66 27.85 22.29
CA GLY A 365 -20.97 28.52 22.31
C GLY A 365 -21.76 28.58 23.64
N SER A 366 -21.83 29.77 24.27
CA SER A 366 -23.00 30.06 25.13
C SER A 366 -23.48 31.52 25.24
N THR A 367 -22.81 32.57 24.75
CA THR A 367 -23.32 33.94 25.07
C THR A 367 -23.12 35.12 24.11
N TYR A 368 -22.48 35.01 22.95
CA TYR A 368 -22.27 36.21 22.11
C TYR A 368 -22.78 36.06 20.68
N ALA A 369 -24.05 36.41 20.49
CA ALA A 369 -24.78 36.32 19.23
C ALA A 369 -24.55 37.50 18.25
N ASN A 370 -23.57 38.39 18.47
CA ASN A 370 -23.32 39.53 17.59
C ASN A 370 -21.83 39.82 17.52
N TYR A 371 -21.11 39.20 16.57
CA TYR A 371 -19.74 39.61 16.27
C TYR A 371 -19.60 39.88 14.77
N TRP A 372 -19.18 41.10 14.46
CA TRP A 372 -18.96 41.63 13.12
C TRP A 372 -17.45 41.75 12.91
N GLY A 373 -16.86 40.78 12.25
CA GLY A 373 -15.47 40.83 11.78
C GLY A 373 -15.29 39.84 10.65
N ALA A 374 -14.60 40.24 9.57
CA ALA A 374 -14.21 39.33 8.50
C ALA A 374 -13.02 38.50 8.98
N GLY A 375 -13.25 37.21 9.24
CA GLY A 375 -12.20 36.23 9.45
C GLY A 375 -11.41 36.04 8.15
N ILE A 376 -10.08 36.04 8.26
CA ILE A 376 -9.21 35.88 7.09
C ILE A 376 -8.92 34.38 6.82
N GLY A 377 -9.33 33.50 7.75
CA GLY A 377 -9.13 32.05 7.74
C GLY A 377 -10.39 31.19 7.43
N GLY A 378 -11.38 31.72 6.71
CA GLY A 378 -12.61 30.98 6.39
C GLY A 378 -13.83 31.60 7.04
N ASP A 379 -15.00 31.19 6.55
CA ASP A 379 -16.34 31.75 6.79
C ASP A 379 -16.56 32.29 8.22
N ASN A 380 -17.29 33.42 8.36
CA ASN A 380 -17.55 34.10 9.63
C ASN A 380 -18.54 33.33 10.53
N THR A 381 -18.67 32.03 10.34
CA THR A 381 -19.56 31.15 11.09
C THR A 381 -18.88 30.67 12.35
N TRP A 382 -19.66 30.49 13.41
CA TRP A 382 -19.21 29.74 14.58
C TRP A 382 -18.97 28.27 14.18
N TYR A 383 -18.21 27.51 14.99
CA TYR A 383 -18.06 26.05 14.88
C TYR A 383 -17.09 25.54 13.80
N HIS A 384 -15.81 25.90 13.89
CA HIS A 384 -14.77 25.32 13.05
C HIS A 384 -14.09 24.11 13.70
N ASP A 385 -13.75 23.13 12.87
CA ASP A 385 -12.79 22.09 13.21
C ASP A 385 -11.38 22.60 12.96
N GLY A 386 -10.41 22.14 13.74
CA GLY A 386 -9.05 22.66 13.67
C GLY A 386 -8.00 21.58 13.80
N TRP A 387 -7.02 21.60 12.89
CA TRP A 387 -5.85 20.73 12.95
C TRP A 387 -4.62 21.57 13.27
N TYR A 388 -3.87 21.11 14.26
CA TYR A 388 -2.74 21.85 14.80
C TYR A 388 -1.44 21.12 14.54
N TYR A 389 -0.47 21.89 14.06
CA TYR A 389 0.86 21.45 13.78
C TYR A 389 1.87 22.40 14.41
N VAL A 390 2.99 21.88 14.87
CA VAL A 390 4.12 22.66 15.38
C VAL A 390 5.40 22.24 14.71
N ARG A 391 6.33 23.18 14.60
CA ARG A 391 7.71 22.90 14.26
C ARG A 391 8.65 23.83 15.03
#